data_AF-D7G0R8-F1
#
_entry.id   AF-D7G0R8-F1
#
_cell.length_a   1.000
_cell.length_b   1.000
_cell.length_c   1.000
_cell.angle_alpha   90.00
_cell.angle_beta   90.00
_cell.angle_gamma   90.00
#
_symmetry.space_group_name_H-M   'P 1'
#
loop_
_entity.id
_entity.type
_entity.pdbx_description
1 polymer ?
#
loop_
_entity_poly.entity_id
_entity_poly.type
_entity_poly.pdbx_seq_one_letter_code
_entity_poly.pdbx_strand_id
1 'polypeptide(L)'
;MGTPVRAAVGRLRALGPHASGFADYLSCNTKGFLAANEEISESFPLVARRSGAKGYGLLCGPRPARAGEELLRVPPAVWLPYCAEAAVRKAEAGAPDFLARLSNTCAKIGGGDASKVAPVACLALELLFTLERIAKIVFTPQYSIEKEAGETFEKRHDNGARDAREPYLGLLWEASASEDALPHPLLMGPEHLDLLQASPLRDSITAASEIYSTLHRRLFGLEGGDADSSSRGGVHHAGIEASPSASTTTDFLWALGVILSRGVSEEGAGGVGLVPYLDFANHGDGGRGGGVALGDGGASCERGFDPATGRHVLRALRDIAPEVSSGD
;
A
#
# COMPACT_ATOMS: atom_id res chain seq x y z
N MET A 1 -12.47 16.84 25.99
CA MET A 1 -12.23 15.39 25.82
C MET A 1 -12.35 15.08 24.34
N GLY A 2 -11.38 14.40 23.71
CA GLY A 2 -11.44 14.05 22.28
C GLY A 2 -12.39 12.87 22.03
N THR A 3 -12.96 12.77 20.82
CA THR A 3 -13.77 11.61 20.41
C THR A 3 -12.90 10.34 20.38
N PRO A 4 -13.42 9.14 20.68
CA PRO A 4 -12.59 7.93 20.72
C PRO A 4 -11.93 7.54 19.40
N VAL A 5 -12.50 7.91 18.25
CA VAL A 5 -11.80 7.81 16.95
C VAL A 5 -10.51 8.64 16.96
N ARG A 6 -10.57 9.88 17.49
CA ARG A 6 -9.38 10.73 17.62
C ARG A 6 -8.37 10.16 18.61
N ALA A 7 -8.83 9.45 19.66
CA ALA A 7 -7.94 8.76 20.58
C ALA A 7 -7.23 7.58 19.90
N ALA A 8 -7.95 6.77 19.09
CA ALA A 8 -7.36 5.68 18.32
C ALA A 8 -6.37 6.17 17.26
N VAL A 9 -6.71 7.25 16.54
CA VAL A 9 -5.79 7.95 15.63
C VAL A 9 -4.61 8.57 16.39
N GLY A 10 -4.84 9.05 17.62
CA GLY A 10 -3.77 9.50 18.52
C GLY A 10 -2.78 8.39 18.88
N ARG A 11 -3.27 7.15 19.11
CA ARG A 11 -2.42 5.99 19.40
C ARG A 11 -1.57 5.55 18.20
N LEU A 12 -2.06 5.71 16.96
CA LEU A 12 -1.22 5.52 15.77
C LEU A 12 0.04 6.38 15.81
N ARG A 13 -0.04 7.62 16.31
CA ARG A 13 1.12 8.52 16.40
C ARG A 13 2.23 7.96 17.29
N ALA A 14 1.90 7.13 18.27
CA ALA A 14 2.87 6.53 19.17
C ALA A 14 3.66 5.38 18.53
N LEU A 15 3.26 4.89 17.34
CA LEU A 15 3.91 3.75 16.68
C LEU A 15 5.16 4.13 15.86
N GLY A 16 5.40 5.43 15.63
CA GLY A 16 6.56 5.92 14.87
C GLY A 16 6.24 7.11 13.97
N PRO A 17 7.25 7.68 13.28
CA PRO A 17 7.09 8.88 12.47
C PRO A 17 6.15 8.69 11.28
N HIS A 18 6.24 7.57 10.56
CA HIS A 18 5.32 7.26 9.44
C HIS A 18 3.88 7.04 9.93
N ALA A 19 3.72 6.35 11.06
CA ALA A 19 2.42 6.15 11.69
C ALA A 19 1.79 7.47 12.17
N SER A 20 2.61 8.39 12.69
CA SER A 20 2.17 9.74 13.04
C SER A 20 1.73 10.54 11.83
N GLY A 21 2.53 10.54 10.75
CA GLY A 21 2.13 11.19 9.51
C GLY A 21 0.84 10.60 8.95
N PHE A 22 0.63 9.28 9.06
CA PHE A 22 -0.57 8.62 8.58
C PHE A 22 -1.80 8.95 9.43
N ALA A 23 -1.65 9.06 10.74
CA ALA A 23 -2.68 9.57 11.64
C ALA A 23 -3.10 11.00 11.27
N ASP A 24 -2.13 11.85 10.90
CA ASP A 24 -2.39 13.21 10.44
C ASP A 24 -3.07 13.21 9.07
N TYR A 25 -2.66 12.33 8.15
CA TYR A 25 -3.34 12.11 6.87
C TYR A 25 -4.82 11.75 7.07
N LEU A 26 -5.12 10.77 7.93
CA LEU A 26 -6.49 10.38 8.26
C LEU A 26 -7.27 11.50 8.95
N SER A 27 -6.60 12.38 9.69
CA SER A 27 -7.26 13.50 10.38
C SER A 27 -7.54 14.68 9.45
N CYS A 28 -6.62 15.00 8.53
CA CYS A 28 -6.66 16.20 7.70
C CYS A 28 -7.34 15.98 6.36
N ASN A 29 -7.06 14.85 5.70
CA ASN A 29 -7.49 14.62 4.32
C ASN A 29 -8.82 13.88 4.22
N THR A 30 -9.28 13.30 5.33
CA THR A 30 -10.46 12.45 5.32
C THR A 30 -11.35 12.82 6.49
N LYS A 31 -11.91 14.06 6.45
CA LYS A 31 -13.07 14.43 7.30
C LYS A 31 -14.14 13.33 7.26
N GLY A 32 -14.30 12.69 6.10
CA GLY A 32 -15.16 11.52 5.91
C GLY A 32 -14.73 10.27 6.69
N PHE A 33 -13.44 10.03 6.95
CA PHE A 33 -12.99 8.89 7.76
C PHE A 33 -13.34 9.11 9.23
N LEU A 34 -13.00 10.27 9.80
CA LEU A 34 -13.38 10.57 11.19
C LEU A 34 -14.91 10.56 11.34
N ALA A 35 -15.64 11.26 10.46
CA ALA A 35 -17.10 11.32 10.53
C ALA A 35 -17.75 9.93 10.35
N ALA A 36 -17.32 9.15 9.35
CA ALA A 36 -17.89 7.82 9.11
C ALA A 36 -17.69 6.87 10.28
N ASN A 37 -16.61 7.03 11.05
CA ASN A 37 -16.30 6.17 12.20
C ASN A 37 -16.81 6.74 13.54
N GLU A 38 -17.05 8.05 13.65
CA GLU A 38 -17.75 8.65 14.80
C GLU A 38 -19.21 8.14 14.90
N GLU A 39 -19.83 7.79 13.77
CA GLU A 39 -21.17 7.18 13.71
C GLU A 39 -21.21 5.72 14.19
N ILE A 40 -20.09 5.00 14.15
CA ILE A 40 -20.05 3.55 14.44
C ILE A 40 -20.20 3.30 15.94
N SER A 41 -19.65 4.18 16.78
CA SER A 41 -19.82 4.13 18.23
C SER A 41 -19.23 5.38 18.89
N GLU A 42 -19.79 5.75 20.05
CA GLU A 42 -19.12 6.66 20.98
C GLU A 42 -17.74 6.14 21.43
N SER A 43 -17.42 4.85 21.23
CA SER A 43 -16.10 4.27 21.51
C SER A 43 -15.61 3.44 20.32
N PHE A 44 -14.79 4.05 19.48
CA PHE A 44 -14.14 3.39 18.35
C PHE A 44 -13.38 2.15 18.84
N PRO A 45 -13.76 0.94 18.38
CA PRO A 45 -13.30 -0.30 19.01
C PRO A 45 -12.01 -0.83 18.43
N LEU A 46 -11.34 -0.13 17.50
CA LEU A 46 -10.12 -0.65 16.87
C LEU A 46 -8.90 0.21 17.20
N VAL A 47 -7.80 -0.46 17.51
CA VAL A 47 -6.51 0.18 17.71
C VAL A 47 -5.48 -0.56 16.87
N ALA A 48 -4.68 0.19 16.12
CA ALA A 48 -3.54 -0.37 15.42
C ALA A 48 -2.35 -0.53 16.37
N ARG A 49 -1.62 -1.64 16.26
CA ARG A 49 -0.42 -1.93 17.05
C ARG A 49 0.64 -2.57 16.16
N ARG A 50 1.91 -2.38 16.50
CA ARG A 50 3.02 -3.14 15.90
C ARG A 50 3.03 -4.56 16.49
N SER A 51 3.08 -5.57 15.62
CA SER A 51 3.06 -6.99 15.96
C SER A 51 4.27 -7.66 15.32
N GLY A 52 5.43 -7.59 15.98
CA GLY A 52 6.69 -8.27 15.61
C GLY A 52 6.84 -8.59 14.12
N ALA A 53 6.92 -9.89 13.81
CA ALA A 53 7.08 -10.42 12.45
C ALA A 53 5.89 -10.18 11.49
N LYS A 54 4.71 -9.78 11.99
CA LYS A 54 3.50 -9.49 11.20
C LYS A 54 3.38 -8.00 10.82
N GLY A 55 4.30 -7.14 11.26
CA GLY A 55 4.25 -5.71 10.99
C GLY A 55 3.20 -5.00 11.82
N TYR A 56 2.06 -4.64 11.23
CA TYR A 56 0.96 -3.94 11.91
C TYR A 56 -0.27 -4.85 12.04
N GLY A 57 -0.99 -4.73 13.16
CA GLY A 57 -2.21 -5.47 13.45
C GLY A 57 -3.32 -4.54 13.97
N LEU A 58 -4.57 -4.89 13.70
CA LEU A 58 -5.74 -4.28 14.36
C LEU A 58 -6.16 -5.11 15.57
N LEU A 59 -6.48 -4.43 16.66
CA LEU A 59 -6.87 -5.01 17.94
C LEU A 59 -8.20 -4.43 18.40
N CYS A 60 -8.98 -5.21 19.15
CA CYS A 60 -10.17 -4.68 19.81
C CYS A 60 -9.72 -3.81 20.98
N GLY A 61 -10.11 -2.54 20.96
CA GLY A 61 -9.82 -1.54 21.98
C GLY A 61 -10.51 -1.85 23.31
N PRO A 62 -10.60 -0.87 24.22
CA PRO A 62 -11.03 -1.11 25.61
C PRO A 62 -12.49 -1.53 25.74
N ARG A 63 -13.31 -1.41 24.69
CA ARG A 63 -14.69 -1.86 24.68
C ARG A 63 -14.81 -3.18 23.90
N PRO A 64 -15.48 -4.21 24.44
CA PRO A 64 -15.82 -5.41 23.67
C PRO A 64 -16.68 -5.07 22.45
N ALA A 65 -16.45 -5.77 21.35
CA ALA A 65 -17.33 -5.77 20.18
C ALA A 65 -18.35 -6.90 20.26
N ARG A 66 -19.58 -6.67 19.78
CA ARG A 66 -20.61 -7.70 19.66
C ARG A 66 -20.65 -8.31 18.26
N ALA A 67 -21.08 -9.56 18.16
CA ALA A 67 -21.35 -10.19 16.86
C ALA A 67 -22.30 -9.34 16.00
N GLY A 68 -21.96 -9.19 14.72
CA GLY A 68 -22.67 -8.37 13.72
C GLY A 68 -22.36 -6.87 13.76
N GLU A 69 -21.62 -6.41 14.77
CA GLU A 69 -21.28 -4.99 14.93
C GLU A 69 -20.29 -4.52 13.86
N GLU A 70 -20.52 -3.36 13.26
CA GLU A 70 -19.51 -2.68 12.44
C GLU A 70 -18.43 -2.09 13.33
N LEU A 71 -17.17 -2.31 12.97
CA LEU A 71 -16.01 -1.88 13.74
C LEU A 71 -15.21 -0.78 13.03
N LEU A 72 -15.29 -0.74 11.71
CA LEU A 72 -14.58 0.21 10.85
C LEU A 72 -15.41 0.50 9.60
N ARG A 73 -15.38 1.76 9.15
CA ARG A 73 -15.83 2.19 7.82
C ARG A 73 -14.71 2.98 7.14
N VAL A 74 -14.31 2.56 5.95
CA VAL A 74 -13.32 3.26 5.13
C VAL A 74 -14.02 3.90 3.92
N PRO A 75 -14.17 5.23 3.88
CA PRO A 75 -14.86 5.90 2.79
C PRO A 75 -14.05 5.93 1.48
N PRO A 76 -14.73 6.08 0.32
CA PRO A 76 -14.10 6.16 -1.01
C PRO A 76 -12.89 7.10 -1.08
N ALA A 77 -13.00 8.28 -0.47
CA ALA A 77 -11.92 9.28 -0.47
C ALA A 77 -10.60 8.79 0.14
N VAL A 78 -10.63 7.76 1.00
CA VAL A 78 -9.44 7.18 1.62
C VAL A 78 -8.81 6.12 0.72
N TRP A 79 -9.61 5.25 0.09
CA TRP A 79 -9.11 4.05 -0.59
C TRP A 79 -9.06 4.15 -2.12
N LEU A 80 -9.94 4.95 -2.75
CA LEU A 80 -9.94 5.14 -4.21
C LEU A 80 -8.59 5.59 -4.77
N PRO A 81 -7.80 6.47 -4.11
CA PRO A 81 -6.47 6.83 -4.62
C PRO A 81 -5.48 5.66 -4.72
N TYR A 82 -5.82 4.50 -4.14
CA TYR A 82 -5.01 3.29 -4.11
C TYR A 82 -5.71 2.09 -4.74
N CYS A 83 -6.71 2.31 -5.61
CA CYS A 83 -7.31 1.24 -6.41
C CYS A 83 -6.81 1.22 -7.85
N ALA A 84 -6.85 0.04 -8.46
CA ALA A 84 -6.37 -0.18 -9.82
C ALA A 84 -7.12 0.66 -10.86
N GLU A 85 -8.43 0.85 -10.70
CA GLU A 85 -9.26 1.62 -11.64
C GLU A 85 -8.94 3.11 -11.57
N ALA A 86 -8.61 3.63 -10.38
CA ALA A 86 -8.15 5.00 -10.24
C ALA A 86 -6.78 5.20 -10.86
N ALA A 87 -5.85 4.25 -10.66
CA ALA A 87 -4.53 4.30 -11.29
C ALA A 87 -4.65 4.26 -12.82
N VAL A 88 -5.51 3.40 -13.37
CA VAL A 88 -5.81 3.32 -14.81
C VAL A 88 -6.41 4.63 -15.30
N ARG A 89 -7.47 5.16 -14.68
CA ARG A 89 -8.07 6.45 -15.10
C ARG A 89 -7.07 7.61 -15.07
N LYS A 90 -6.19 7.63 -14.07
CA LYS A 90 -5.12 8.62 -13.97
C LYS A 90 -4.12 8.47 -15.12
N ALA A 91 -3.71 7.25 -15.44
CA ALA A 91 -2.84 6.96 -16.57
C ALA A 91 -3.50 7.27 -17.92
N GLU A 92 -4.79 7.00 -18.09
CA GLU A 92 -5.56 7.37 -19.28
C GLU A 92 -5.55 8.89 -19.50
N ALA A 93 -5.71 9.67 -18.42
CA ALA A 93 -5.73 11.12 -18.49
C ALA A 93 -4.34 11.75 -18.69
N GLY A 94 -3.28 11.16 -18.12
CA GLY A 94 -1.94 11.76 -18.09
C GLY A 94 -0.90 11.13 -19.01
N ALA A 95 -1.07 9.85 -19.38
CA ALA A 95 -0.10 9.06 -20.15
C ALA A 95 -0.77 7.91 -20.93
N PRO A 96 -1.72 8.19 -21.85
CA PRO A 96 -2.47 7.15 -22.56
C PRO A 96 -1.58 6.21 -23.39
N ASP A 97 -0.50 6.72 -23.99
CA ASP A 97 0.46 5.90 -24.75
C ASP A 97 1.22 4.91 -23.86
N PHE A 98 1.51 5.30 -22.62
CA PHE A 98 2.14 4.41 -21.65
C PHE A 98 1.18 3.29 -21.25
N LEU A 99 -0.08 3.62 -20.99
CA LEU A 99 -1.11 2.61 -20.67
C LEU A 99 -1.34 1.65 -21.85
N ALA A 100 -1.38 2.15 -23.09
CA ALA A 100 -1.49 1.30 -24.28
C ALA A 100 -0.29 0.34 -24.39
N ARG A 101 0.93 0.83 -24.11
CA ARG A 101 2.14 -0.01 -24.07
C ARG A 101 2.07 -1.06 -22.97
N LEU A 102 1.63 -0.68 -21.76
CA LEU A 102 1.47 -1.61 -20.64
C LEU A 102 0.50 -2.74 -21.01
N SER A 103 -0.69 -2.41 -21.51
CA SER A 103 -1.70 -3.37 -21.94
C SER A 103 -1.18 -4.32 -23.03
N ASN A 104 -0.51 -3.77 -24.05
CA ASN A 104 0.11 -4.57 -25.11
C ASN A 104 1.22 -5.49 -24.59
N THR A 105 1.98 -5.04 -23.60
CA THR A 105 3.06 -5.83 -22.99
C THR A 105 2.49 -6.97 -22.16
N CYS A 106 1.48 -6.70 -21.34
CA CYS A 106 0.74 -7.71 -20.58
C CYS A 106 0.16 -8.80 -21.49
N ALA A 107 -0.45 -8.42 -22.63
CA ALA A 107 -1.00 -9.36 -23.60
C ALA A 107 0.06 -10.29 -24.22
N LYS A 108 1.32 -9.83 -24.36
CA LYS A 108 2.41 -10.59 -24.98
C LYS A 108 3.14 -11.55 -24.04
N ILE A 109 3.03 -11.38 -22.73
CA ILE A 109 3.78 -12.19 -21.75
C ILE A 109 3.07 -13.52 -21.45
N GLY A 110 1.83 -13.72 -21.93
CA GLY A 110 1.20 -15.05 -22.04
C GLY A 110 0.89 -15.76 -20.71
N GLY A 111 1.01 -15.08 -19.57
CA GLY A 111 0.87 -15.67 -18.22
C GLY A 111 -0.50 -15.47 -17.55
N GLY A 112 -1.46 -14.82 -18.20
CA GLY A 112 -2.77 -14.57 -17.60
C GLY A 112 -3.66 -13.65 -18.45
N ASP A 113 -4.89 -13.45 -17.99
CA ASP A 113 -5.84 -12.51 -18.58
C ASP A 113 -5.29 -11.08 -18.47
N ALA A 114 -4.79 -10.53 -19.59
CA ALA A 114 -4.16 -9.21 -19.63
C ALA A 114 -5.06 -8.10 -19.07
N SER A 115 -6.39 -8.28 -19.17
CA SER A 115 -7.38 -7.36 -18.60
C SER A 115 -7.33 -7.28 -17.07
N LYS A 116 -6.79 -8.31 -16.40
CA LYS A 116 -6.61 -8.37 -14.94
C LYS A 116 -5.21 -7.94 -14.50
N VAL A 117 -4.19 -8.24 -15.30
CA VAL A 117 -2.79 -7.93 -14.96
C VAL A 117 -2.47 -6.46 -15.15
N ALA A 118 -2.95 -5.84 -16.24
CA ALA A 118 -2.62 -4.44 -16.56
C ALA A 118 -3.10 -3.44 -15.48
N PRO A 119 -4.33 -3.54 -14.92
CA PRO A 119 -4.75 -2.64 -13.84
C PRO A 119 -3.89 -2.75 -12.58
N VAL A 120 -3.54 -3.98 -12.18
CA VAL A 120 -2.69 -4.22 -10.99
C VAL A 120 -1.27 -3.70 -11.21
N ALA A 121 -0.70 -3.92 -12.39
CA ALA A 121 0.61 -3.36 -12.74
C ALA A 121 0.57 -1.83 -12.81
N CYS A 122 -0.52 -1.24 -13.30
CA CYS A 122 -0.73 0.20 -13.32
C CYS A 122 -0.76 0.78 -11.90
N LEU A 123 -1.47 0.11 -10.98
CA LEU A 123 -1.46 0.48 -9.56
C LEU A 123 -0.05 0.40 -8.96
N ALA A 124 0.69 -0.69 -9.22
CA ALA A 124 2.05 -0.84 -8.71
C ALA A 124 2.97 0.31 -9.16
N LEU A 125 2.89 0.70 -10.43
CA LEU A 125 3.67 1.81 -10.99
C LEU A 125 3.24 3.16 -10.41
N GLU A 126 1.94 3.38 -10.21
CA GLU A 126 1.43 4.60 -9.57
C GLU A 126 1.93 4.73 -8.11
N LEU A 127 2.00 3.63 -7.36
CA LEU A 127 2.58 3.62 -6.00
C LEU A 127 4.06 4.01 -6.05
N LEU A 128 4.82 3.45 -6.98
CA LEU A 128 6.25 3.74 -7.15
C LEU A 128 6.51 5.18 -7.57
N PHE A 129 5.83 5.69 -8.59
CA PHE A 129 6.00 7.08 -9.02
C PHE A 129 5.63 8.06 -7.91
N THR A 130 4.68 7.69 -7.06
CA THR A 130 4.35 8.48 -5.88
C THR A 130 5.49 8.49 -4.87
N LEU A 131 6.06 7.31 -4.55
CA LEU A 131 7.22 7.17 -3.68
C LEU A 131 8.46 7.90 -4.22
N GLU A 132 8.75 7.80 -5.51
CA GLU A 132 9.86 8.50 -6.12
C GLU A 132 9.70 10.01 -6.07
N ARG A 133 8.48 10.51 -6.33
CA ARG A 133 8.19 11.94 -6.21
C ARG A 133 8.41 12.41 -4.79
N ILE A 134 7.98 11.62 -3.80
CA ILE A 134 8.28 11.89 -2.39
C ILE A 134 9.79 11.89 -2.15
N ALA A 135 10.51 10.88 -2.62
CA ALA A 135 11.95 10.78 -2.40
C ALA A 135 12.72 11.94 -3.05
N LYS A 136 12.32 12.39 -4.23
CA LYS A 136 12.90 13.57 -4.90
C LYS A 136 12.61 14.86 -4.14
N ILE A 137 11.44 14.99 -3.50
CA ILE A 137 11.07 16.17 -2.68
C ILE A 137 11.78 16.15 -1.32
N VAL A 138 11.92 14.97 -0.70
CA VAL A 138 12.42 14.81 0.68
C VAL A 138 13.95 14.69 0.73
N PHE A 139 14.56 14.05 -0.27
CA PHE A 139 15.99 13.67 -0.26
C PHE A 139 16.83 14.30 -1.37
N THR A 140 16.35 15.29 -2.14
CA THR A 140 17.31 16.15 -2.84
C THR A 140 18.03 16.97 -1.77
N PRO A 141 19.35 16.77 -1.57
CA PRO A 141 20.12 17.76 -0.84
C PRO A 141 19.95 19.05 -1.62
N GLN A 142 19.46 20.11 -0.97
CA GLN A 142 19.54 21.45 -1.52
C GLN A 142 20.96 21.59 -2.02
N TYR A 143 21.13 21.73 -3.35
CA TYR A 143 22.41 21.98 -3.97
C TYR A 143 23.09 23.04 -3.11
N SER A 144 24.19 22.66 -2.49
CA SER A 144 25.18 23.57 -1.93
C SER A 144 25.71 24.37 -3.11
N ILE A 145 24.96 25.42 -3.47
CA ILE A 145 25.49 26.56 -4.21
C ILE A 145 26.45 27.20 -3.21
N GLU A 146 27.73 27.00 -3.47
CA GLU A 146 28.78 27.71 -2.78
C GLU A 146 28.45 29.20 -2.77
N LYS A 147 28.52 29.78 -1.57
CA LYS A 147 28.41 31.21 -1.32
C LYS A 147 29.27 32.01 -2.31
N GLU A 148 28.66 32.66 -3.29
CA GLU A 148 29.10 34.01 -3.63
C GLU A 148 28.34 35.00 -2.74
N ALA A 149 29.13 35.83 -2.07
CA ALA A 149 28.73 36.64 -0.94
C ALA A 149 27.68 37.70 -1.30
N GLY A 150 26.63 37.81 -0.48
CA GLY A 150 25.94 39.09 -0.28
C GLY A 150 24.42 39.07 -0.24
N GLU A 151 23.75 38.02 -0.72
CA GLU A 151 22.28 38.01 -0.77
C GLU A 151 21.70 37.07 0.29
N THR A 152 21.05 37.65 1.30
CA THR A 152 20.14 36.92 2.20
C THR A 152 18.94 36.46 1.40
N PHE A 153 19.01 35.25 0.83
CA PHE A 153 17.81 34.56 0.38
C PHE A 153 16.98 34.19 1.60
N GLU A 154 15.83 34.85 1.77
CA GLU A 154 14.75 34.28 2.56
C GLU A 154 14.46 32.89 2.01
N LYS A 155 14.67 31.88 2.86
CA LYS A 155 14.33 30.48 2.62
C LYS A 155 12.81 30.41 2.40
N ARG A 156 12.35 30.69 1.18
CA ARG A 156 11.05 30.21 0.72
C ARG A 156 11.19 28.70 0.64
N HIS A 157 10.83 28.04 1.74
CA HIS A 157 10.28 26.70 1.65
C HIS A 157 9.09 26.83 0.70
N ASP A 158 9.31 26.55 -0.59
CA ASP A 158 8.22 26.07 -1.42
C ASP A 158 7.78 24.79 -0.72
N ASN A 159 6.76 24.92 0.12
CA ASN A 159 5.95 23.84 0.63
C ASN A 159 5.20 23.25 -0.56
N GLY A 160 5.93 22.75 -1.57
CA GLY A 160 5.37 21.95 -2.64
C GLY A 160 4.52 20.92 -1.94
N ALA A 161 3.21 20.98 -2.19
CA ALA A 161 2.23 20.27 -1.41
C ALA A 161 2.67 18.81 -1.29
N ARG A 162 3.08 18.39 -0.09
CA ARG A 162 3.46 17.00 0.15
C ARG A 162 2.31 16.14 -0.33
N ASP A 163 2.62 15.09 -1.09
CA ASP A 163 1.58 14.16 -1.52
C ASP A 163 0.92 13.63 -0.25
N ALA A 164 -0.39 13.84 -0.12
CA ALA A 164 -1.14 13.43 1.06
C ALA A 164 -0.96 11.92 1.35
N ARG A 165 -0.65 11.13 0.33
CA ARG A 165 -0.45 9.68 0.42
C ARG A 165 0.90 9.27 1.03
N GLU A 166 1.87 10.18 1.10
CA GLU A 166 3.23 9.91 1.59
C GLU A 166 3.27 9.10 2.89
N PRO A 167 2.50 9.45 3.94
CA PRO A 167 2.63 8.75 5.20
C PRO A 167 2.12 7.30 5.15
N TYR A 168 1.10 7.03 4.35
CA TYR A 168 0.61 5.67 4.16
C TYR A 168 1.62 4.81 3.40
N LEU A 169 2.19 5.33 2.31
CA LEU A 169 3.20 4.60 1.54
C LEU A 169 4.48 4.35 2.35
N GLY A 170 4.88 5.31 3.20
CA GLY A 170 5.96 5.12 4.15
C GLY A 170 5.71 3.98 5.14
N LEU A 171 4.46 3.82 5.62
CA LEU A 171 4.09 2.68 6.46
C LEU A 171 4.15 1.33 5.74
N LEU A 172 3.74 1.28 4.47
CA LEU A 172 3.83 0.06 3.66
C LEU A 172 5.30 -0.35 3.47
N TRP A 173 6.16 0.63 3.21
CA TRP A 173 7.60 0.42 3.08
C TRP A 173 8.22 -0.07 4.39
N GLU A 174 7.98 0.62 5.50
CA GLU A 174 8.49 0.25 6.82
C GLU A 174 8.06 -1.18 7.20
N ALA A 175 6.80 -1.53 6.97
CA ALA A 175 6.29 -2.86 7.29
C ALA A 175 6.93 -3.97 6.44
N SER A 176 7.42 -3.64 5.24
CA SER A 176 8.10 -4.57 4.34
C SER A 176 9.60 -4.68 4.63
N ALA A 177 10.18 -3.69 5.31
CA ALA A 177 11.61 -3.63 5.66
C ALA A 177 11.95 -4.29 7.01
N SER A 178 10.98 -4.96 7.66
CA SER A 178 11.20 -5.62 8.95
C SER A 178 12.14 -6.82 8.78
N GLU A 179 13.26 -6.83 9.52
CA GLU A 179 14.27 -7.92 9.48
C GLU A 179 13.67 -9.29 9.87
N ASP A 180 12.63 -9.28 10.71
CA ASP A 180 11.93 -10.50 11.14
C ASP A 180 10.90 -11.02 10.11
N ALA A 181 10.62 -10.26 9.04
CA ALA A 181 9.63 -10.64 8.04
C ALA A 181 10.29 -11.37 6.87
N LEU A 182 9.76 -12.53 6.50
CA LEU A 182 10.14 -13.17 5.24
C LEU A 182 9.73 -12.25 4.08
N PRO A 183 10.58 -12.09 3.05
CA PRO A 183 10.23 -11.31 1.89
C PRO A 183 9.01 -11.92 1.21
N HIS A 184 8.21 -11.06 0.57
CA HIS A 184 7.11 -11.53 -0.28
C HIS A 184 7.66 -12.55 -1.30
N PRO A 185 6.91 -13.61 -1.65
CA PRO A 185 7.40 -14.65 -2.57
C PRO A 185 8.02 -14.12 -3.88
N LEU A 186 7.48 -13.04 -4.45
CA LEU A 186 8.04 -12.40 -5.65
C LEU A 186 9.47 -11.84 -5.47
N LEU A 187 9.89 -11.60 -4.23
CA LEU A 187 11.19 -11.06 -3.83
C LEU A 187 12.11 -12.12 -3.22
N MET A 188 11.70 -13.39 -3.17
CA MET A 188 12.53 -14.46 -2.61
C MET A 188 13.75 -14.72 -3.48
N GLY A 189 14.94 -14.60 -2.88
CA GLY A 189 16.21 -14.99 -3.48
C GLY A 189 16.41 -16.51 -3.53
N PRO A 190 17.49 -16.99 -4.19
CA PRO A 190 17.81 -18.42 -4.30
C PRO A 190 17.82 -19.15 -2.95
N GLU A 191 18.39 -18.52 -1.91
CA GLU A 191 18.46 -19.06 -0.55
C GLU A 191 17.08 -19.31 0.08
N HIS A 192 16.10 -18.46 -0.23
CA HIS A 192 14.72 -18.62 0.23
C HIS A 192 13.99 -19.70 -0.57
N LEU A 193 14.22 -19.74 -1.88
CA LEU A 193 13.62 -20.75 -2.77
C LEU A 193 14.16 -22.16 -2.49
N ASP A 194 15.39 -22.26 -1.96
CA ASP A 194 15.96 -23.54 -1.56
C ASP A 194 15.20 -24.19 -0.40
N LEU A 195 14.57 -23.39 0.47
CA LEU A 195 13.65 -23.89 1.51
C LEU A 195 12.39 -24.54 0.92
N LEU A 196 12.10 -24.31 -0.36
CA LEU A 196 10.92 -24.81 -1.08
C LEU A 196 11.27 -25.89 -2.11
N GLN A 197 12.47 -26.49 -2.08
CA GLN A 197 12.99 -27.38 -3.13
C GLN A 197 12.07 -28.53 -3.57
N ALA A 198 11.19 -29.01 -2.69
CA ALA A 198 10.24 -30.10 -2.99
C ALA A 198 8.79 -29.62 -3.21
N SER A 199 8.54 -28.31 -3.14
CA SER A 199 7.19 -27.75 -3.19
C SER A 199 6.85 -27.26 -4.59
N PRO A 200 5.66 -27.59 -5.14
CA PRO A 200 5.14 -26.96 -6.36
C PRO A 200 5.04 -25.43 -6.28
N LEU A 201 5.05 -24.90 -5.05
CA LEU A 201 5.09 -23.46 -4.79
C LEU A 201 6.36 -22.81 -5.33
N ARG A 202 7.52 -23.49 -5.29
CA ARG A 202 8.79 -22.95 -5.81
C ARG A 202 8.69 -22.59 -7.28
N ASP A 203 8.17 -23.50 -8.10
CA ASP A 203 8.03 -23.32 -9.53
C ASP A 203 7.01 -22.22 -9.83
N SER A 204 5.92 -22.16 -9.07
CA SER A 204 4.89 -21.13 -9.18
C SER A 204 5.44 -19.73 -8.87
N ILE A 205 6.23 -19.61 -7.79
CA ILE A 205 6.89 -18.35 -7.41
C ILE A 205 7.89 -17.92 -8.48
N THR A 206 8.74 -18.85 -8.93
CA THR A 206 9.78 -18.57 -9.94
C THR A 206 9.14 -18.11 -11.25
N ALA A 207 8.10 -18.81 -11.71
CA ALA A 207 7.37 -18.44 -12.91
C ALA A 207 6.68 -17.07 -12.77
N ALA A 208 6.03 -16.80 -11.63
CA ALA A 208 5.39 -15.51 -11.38
C ALA A 208 6.41 -14.36 -11.34
N SER A 209 7.52 -14.55 -10.62
CA SER A 209 8.60 -13.55 -10.54
C SER A 209 9.20 -13.26 -11.92
N GLU A 210 9.42 -14.28 -12.76
CA GLU A 210 9.93 -14.10 -14.12
C GLU A 210 8.95 -13.37 -15.04
N ILE A 211 7.64 -13.67 -14.93
CA ILE A 211 6.57 -12.97 -15.67
C ILE A 211 6.58 -11.48 -15.34
N TYR A 212 6.57 -11.12 -14.05
CA TYR A 212 6.52 -9.71 -13.64
C TYR A 212 7.84 -8.98 -13.89
N SER A 213 8.97 -9.67 -13.75
CA SER A 213 10.28 -9.12 -14.11
C SER A 213 10.39 -8.85 -15.61
N THR A 214 9.91 -9.77 -16.44
CA THR A 214 9.86 -9.58 -17.90
C THR A 214 8.92 -8.44 -18.27
N LEU A 215 7.77 -8.31 -17.61
CA LEU A 215 6.84 -7.20 -17.79
C LEU A 215 7.54 -5.86 -17.54
N HIS A 216 8.22 -5.73 -16.40
CA HIS A 216 8.98 -4.54 -16.07
C HIS A 216 10.05 -4.24 -17.13
N ARG A 217 10.90 -5.23 -17.46
CA ARG A 217 11.98 -5.05 -18.44
C ARG A 217 11.45 -4.61 -19.80
N ARG A 218 10.38 -5.22 -20.30
CA ARG A 218 9.76 -4.86 -21.59
C ARG A 218 9.16 -3.46 -21.57
N LEU A 219 8.46 -3.12 -20.51
CA LEU A 219 7.79 -1.82 -20.38
C LEU A 219 8.79 -0.66 -20.48
N PHE A 220 9.95 -0.84 -19.87
CA PHE A 220 11.03 0.15 -19.81
C PHE A 220 12.15 -0.07 -20.84
N GLY A 221 12.00 -1.01 -21.76
CA GLY A 221 12.98 -1.26 -22.83
C GLY A 221 14.34 -1.76 -22.33
N LEU A 222 14.36 -2.49 -21.22
CA LEU A 222 15.56 -3.07 -20.59
C LEU A 222 15.91 -4.46 -21.16
N GLU A 223 15.31 -4.86 -22.28
CA GLU A 223 15.63 -6.11 -22.96
C GLU A 223 16.90 -5.93 -23.81
N GLY A 224 17.98 -6.64 -23.47
CA GLY A 224 19.18 -6.75 -24.31
C GLY A 224 20.48 -6.12 -23.79
N GLY A 225 20.58 -5.78 -22.50
CA GLY A 225 21.82 -5.27 -21.90
C GLY A 225 22.36 -6.21 -20.81
N ASP A 226 23.62 -6.63 -20.98
CA ASP A 226 24.46 -7.14 -19.89
C ASP A 226 24.35 -6.19 -18.68
N ALA A 227 24.43 -6.76 -17.48
CA ALA A 227 24.14 -6.14 -16.20
C ALA A 227 25.00 -4.91 -15.81
N ASP A 228 25.73 -4.27 -16.73
CA ASP A 228 26.74 -3.26 -16.38
C ASP A 228 26.94 -2.09 -17.39
N SER A 229 26.15 -1.92 -18.45
CA SER A 229 26.41 -0.84 -19.42
C SER A 229 25.49 0.38 -19.27
N SER A 230 26.11 1.49 -18.90
CA SER A 230 25.63 2.86 -18.68
C SER A 230 25.00 3.61 -19.87
N SER A 231 24.34 2.94 -20.82
CA SER A 231 23.60 3.62 -21.89
C SER A 231 22.11 3.74 -21.57
N ARG A 232 21.79 4.66 -20.65
CA ARG A 232 20.42 5.08 -20.33
C ARG A 232 19.79 5.79 -21.53
N GLY A 233 19.09 5.05 -22.38
CA GLY A 233 18.13 5.63 -23.32
C GLY A 233 16.93 6.16 -22.55
N GLY A 234 16.96 7.45 -22.20
CA GLY A 234 15.85 8.13 -21.55
C GLY A 234 14.61 8.08 -22.44
N VAL A 235 13.58 7.36 -22.03
CA VAL A 235 12.25 7.46 -22.63
C VAL A 235 11.65 8.79 -22.14
N HIS A 236 11.92 9.87 -22.87
CA HIS A 236 11.26 11.15 -22.67
C HIS A 236 9.83 11.06 -23.21
N HIS A 237 8.89 10.67 -22.36
CA HIS A 237 7.46 10.85 -22.66
C HIS A 237 7.00 12.21 -22.13
N ALA A 238 6.36 12.99 -23.00
CA ALA A 238 5.93 14.36 -22.74
C ALA A 238 5.12 14.46 -21.44
N GLY A 239 5.72 15.08 -20.41
CA GLY A 239 5.05 15.40 -19.14
C GLY A 239 5.28 14.42 -17.99
N ILE A 240 5.85 13.24 -18.25
CA ILE A 240 6.41 12.37 -17.21
C ILE A 240 7.89 12.21 -17.56
N GLU A 241 8.74 13.07 -17.01
CA GLU A 241 10.16 12.75 -16.92
C GLU A 241 10.28 11.54 -15.99
N ALA A 242 10.09 10.35 -16.55
CA ALA A 242 10.55 9.10 -15.98
C ALA A 242 12.06 9.25 -15.91
N SER A 243 12.53 9.83 -14.80
CA SER A 243 13.95 9.96 -14.53
C SER A 243 14.53 8.56 -14.71
N PRO A 244 15.54 8.37 -15.58
CA PRO A 244 16.03 7.06 -16.00
C PRO A 244 16.76 6.28 -14.88
N SER A 245 16.43 6.55 -13.60
CA SER A 245 17.11 6.04 -12.42
C SER A 245 16.24 5.38 -11.34
N ALA A 246 14.91 5.35 -11.40
CA ALA A 246 14.17 5.42 -10.12
C ALA A 246 13.25 4.26 -9.68
N SER A 247 12.92 3.26 -10.50
CA SER A 247 12.32 2.00 -10.00
C SER A 247 13.05 0.78 -10.56
N THR A 248 13.79 0.09 -9.72
CA THR A 248 14.39 -1.20 -10.07
C THR A 248 13.28 -2.24 -10.29
N THR A 249 13.60 -3.34 -10.98
CA THR A 249 12.68 -4.48 -11.05
C THR A 249 12.26 -4.94 -9.65
N THR A 250 13.18 -4.87 -8.68
CA THR A 250 12.90 -5.16 -7.26
C THR A 250 11.82 -4.25 -6.68
N ASP A 251 11.88 -2.94 -6.94
CA ASP A 251 10.87 -1.99 -6.46
C ASP A 251 9.49 -2.28 -7.08
N PHE A 252 9.45 -2.64 -8.36
CA PHE A 252 8.22 -3.04 -9.04
C PHE A 252 7.63 -4.33 -8.45
N LEU A 253 8.47 -5.34 -8.21
CA LEU A 253 8.05 -6.58 -7.55
C LEU A 253 7.63 -6.35 -6.10
N TRP A 254 8.25 -5.40 -5.40
CA TRP A 254 7.83 -4.97 -4.07
C TRP A 254 6.43 -4.35 -4.10
N ALA A 255 6.18 -3.39 -5.00
CA ALA A 255 4.88 -2.74 -5.11
C ALA A 255 3.78 -3.76 -5.48
N LEU A 256 4.07 -4.70 -6.37
CA LEU A 256 3.19 -5.83 -6.65
C LEU A 256 2.98 -6.71 -5.41
N GLY A 257 4.04 -7.05 -4.68
CA GLY A 257 3.95 -7.83 -3.46
C GLY A 257 3.08 -7.17 -2.39
N VAL A 258 3.15 -5.85 -2.25
CA VAL A 258 2.25 -5.06 -1.38
C VAL A 258 0.80 -5.22 -1.84
N ILE A 259 0.51 -5.04 -3.14
CA ILE A 259 -0.86 -5.18 -3.65
C ILE A 259 -1.38 -6.61 -3.49
N LEU A 260 -0.56 -7.63 -3.75
CA LEU A 260 -0.96 -9.03 -3.66
C LEU A 260 -1.19 -9.49 -2.21
N SER A 261 -0.43 -8.94 -1.26
CA SER A 261 -0.54 -9.31 0.16
C SER A 261 -1.56 -8.50 0.94
N ARG A 262 -1.84 -7.25 0.53
CA ARG A 262 -2.69 -6.31 1.27
C ARG A 262 -3.92 -5.85 0.49
N GLY A 263 -3.95 -6.06 -0.81
CA GLY A 263 -5.05 -5.66 -1.68
C GLY A 263 -6.35 -6.35 -1.31
N VAL A 264 -7.43 -5.58 -1.31
CA VAL A 264 -8.79 -6.08 -1.19
C VAL A 264 -9.39 -6.14 -2.59
N SER A 265 -10.00 -7.28 -2.91
CA SER A 265 -10.77 -7.49 -4.13
C SER A 265 -12.20 -7.85 -3.72
N GLU A 266 -13.08 -6.85 -3.70
CA GLU A 266 -14.49 -7.05 -3.36
C GLU A 266 -15.36 -6.81 -4.59
N GLU A 267 -16.36 -7.68 -4.77
CA GLU A 267 -17.35 -7.51 -5.83
C GLU A 267 -18.11 -6.19 -5.64
N GLY A 268 -18.16 -5.38 -6.69
CA GLY A 268 -18.76 -4.04 -6.62
C GLY A 268 -17.79 -2.91 -6.24
N ALA A 269 -16.62 -3.20 -5.65
CA ALA A 269 -15.62 -2.17 -5.31
C ALA A 269 -14.82 -1.67 -6.54
N GLY A 270 -15.06 -2.26 -7.70
CA GLY A 270 -14.47 -1.85 -8.97
C GLY A 270 -13.17 -2.57 -9.31
N GLY A 271 -12.50 -3.25 -8.38
CA GLY A 271 -11.25 -3.97 -8.65
C GLY A 271 -10.43 -4.28 -7.41
N VAL A 272 -9.13 -4.46 -7.62
CA VAL A 272 -8.13 -4.62 -6.54
C VAL A 272 -7.69 -3.24 -6.07
N GLY A 273 -7.69 -3.01 -4.77
CA GLY A 273 -7.15 -1.78 -4.20
C GLY A 273 -6.63 -1.96 -2.79
N LEU A 274 -5.76 -1.05 -2.36
CA LEU A 274 -5.36 -0.95 -0.97
C LEU A 274 -6.41 -0.14 -0.20
N VAL A 275 -6.78 -0.63 0.97
CA VAL A 275 -7.78 0.03 1.83
C VAL A 275 -7.07 0.47 3.11
N PRO A 276 -6.55 1.72 3.17
CA PRO A 276 -5.75 2.18 4.29
C PRO A 276 -6.45 1.96 5.63
N TYR A 277 -5.68 1.54 6.65
CA TYR A 277 -6.11 1.17 7.99
C TYR A 277 -6.81 -0.19 8.07
N LEU A 278 -7.67 -0.54 7.09
CA LEU A 278 -8.27 -1.88 7.02
C LEU A 278 -7.23 -2.94 6.65
N ASP A 279 -6.22 -2.57 5.87
CA ASP A 279 -5.11 -3.43 5.45
C ASP A 279 -4.11 -3.78 6.58
N PHE A 280 -4.29 -3.22 7.78
CA PHE A 280 -3.57 -3.65 8.99
C PHE A 280 -4.23 -4.86 9.66
N ALA A 281 -5.41 -5.26 9.21
CA ALA A 281 -6.12 -6.38 9.81
C ALA A 281 -5.49 -7.70 9.34
N ASN A 282 -4.99 -8.49 10.29
CA ASN A 282 -4.30 -9.74 9.99
C ASN A 282 -5.29 -10.84 9.59
N HIS A 283 -4.81 -11.83 8.84
CA HIS A 283 -5.63 -13.02 8.55
C HIS A 283 -5.84 -13.85 9.83
N GLY A 284 -7.06 -14.34 10.04
CA GLY A 284 -7.38 -15.24 11.14
C GLY A 284 -7.64 -16.65 10.64
N ASP A 285 -7.04 -17.64 11.29
CA ASP A 285 -7.25 -19.05 10.96
C ASP A 285 -8.68 -19.46 11.36
N GLY A 286 -9.61 -19.47 10.40
CA GLY A 286 -11.00 -19.83 10.70
C GLY A 286 -11.92 -19.83 9.48
N GLY A 287 -12.03 -20.99 8.81
CA GLY A 287 -13.14 -21.32 7.91
C GLY A 287 -13.23 -20.55 6.58
N ARG A 288 -14.04 -21.09 5.65
CA ARG A 288 -14.26 -20.54 4.30
C ARG A 288 -14.95 -19.17 4.38
N GLY A 289 -14.21 -18.07 4.23
CA GLY A 289 -14.86 -16.74 4.21
C GLY A 289 -13.99 -15.48 4.31
N GLY A 290 -12.68 -15.52 4.02
CA GLY A 290 -11.87 -14.28 4.04
C GLY A 290 -11.79 -13.60 5.41
N GLY A 291 -11.91 -14.39 6.49
CA GLY A 291 -11.95 -13.90 7.86
C GLY A 291 -10.66 -13.19 8.28
N VAL A 292 -10.86 -12.16 9.11
CA VAL A 292 -9.82 -11.30 9.67
C VAL A 292 -9.74 -11.56 11.16
N ALA A 293 -8.53 -11.64 11.71
CA ALA A 293 -8.29 -11.72 13.14
C ALA A 293 -8.00 -10.33 13.73
N LEU A 294 -8.68 -10.04 14.83
CA LEU A 294 -8.26 -9.01 15.78
C LEU A 294 -7.47 -9.73 16.89
N GLY A 295 -6.15 -9.50 16.94
CA GLY A 295 -5.23 -10.18 17.87
C GLY A 295 -4.83 -11.60 17.45
N ASP A 296 -4.44 -12.42 18.42
CA ASP A 296 -3.97 -13.80 18.20
C ASP A 296 -5.14 -14.79 18.36
N GLY A 297 -5.79 -15.14 17.26
CA GLY A 297 -6.89 -16.10 17.25
C GLY A 297 -7.48 -16.34 15.86
N GLY A 298 -8.48 -17.23 15.79
CA GLY A 298 -9.19 -17.48 14.53
C GLY A 298 -10.03 -16.28 14.06
N ALA A 299 -10.53 -16.34 12.83
CA ALA A 299 -11.35 -15.29 12.21
C ALA A 299 -12.40 -14.72 13.18
N SER A 300 -12.26 -13.43 13.51
CA SER A 300 -13.15 -12.69 14.41
C SER A 300 -13.98 -11.64 13.68
N CYS A 301 -13.55 -11.27 12.46
CA CYS A 301 -14.19 -10.25 11.64
C CYS A 301 -14.31 -10.69 10.19
N GLU A 302 -15.25 -10.08 9.48
CA GLU A 302 -15.38 -10.15 8.02
C GLU A 302 -15.23 -8.77 7.42
N ARG A 303 -14.66 -8.73 6.21
CA ARG A 303 -14.61 -7.53 5.37
C ARG A 303 -15.83 -7.52 4.46
N GLY A 304 -16.33 -6.34 4.14
CA GLY A 304 -17.37 -6.19 3.14
C GLY A 304 -17.32 -4.83 2.44
N PHE A 305 -18.04 -4.76 1.33
CA PHE A 305 -18.25 -3.54 0.56
C PHE A 305 -19.72 -3.14 0.62
N ASP A 306 -19.99 -1.89 0.97
CA ASP A 306 -21.32 -1.29 0.82
C ASP A 306 -21.40 -0.53 -0.51
N PRO A 307 -22.07 -1.07 -1.55
CA PRO A 307 -22.16 -0.43 -2.85
C PRO A 307 -23.00 0.85 -2.84
N ALA A 308 -23.92 1.02 -1.87
CA ALA A 308 -24.74 2.23 -1.79
C ALA A 308 -23.91 3.44 -1.37
N THR A 309 -22.89 3.22 -0.53
CA THR A 309 -22.03 4.29 -0.01
C THR A 309 -20.61 4.25 -0.57
N GLY A 310 -20.23 3.19 -1.28
CA GLY A 310 -18.87 2.94 -1.78
C GLY A 310 -17.84 2.68 -0.67
N ARG A 311 -18.30 2.26 0.51
CA ARG A 311 -17.45 2.14 1.71
C ARG A 311 -17.00 0.69 1.89
N HIS A 312 -15.75 0.50 2.28
CA HIS A 312 -15.34 -0.77 2.88
C HIS A 312 -15.71 -0.77 4.36
N VAL A 313 -16.14 -1.92 4.85
CA VAL A 313 -16.55 -2.12 6.25
C VAL A 313 -15.84 -3.33 6.84
N LEU A 314 -15.57 -3.27 8.14
CA LEU A 314 -15.15 -4.42 8.93
C LEU A 314 -16.26 -4.72 9.95
N ARG A 315 -16.76 -5.95 9.98
CA ARG A 315 -17.82 -6.40 10.89
C ARG A 315 -17.33 -7.52 11.79
N ALA A 316 -17.75 -7.52 13.04
CA ALA A 316 -17.47 -8.62 13.97
C ALA A 316 -18.33 -9.84 13.60
N LEU A 317 -17.70 -11.02 13.45
CA LEU A 317 -18.40 -12.29 13.23
C LEU A 317 -18.89 -12.94 14.53
N ARG A 318 -18.28 -12.54 15.65
CA ARG A 318 -18.54 -13.05 16.99
C ARG A 318 -18.26 -11.94 17.99
N ASP A 319 -18.66 -12.16 19.24
CA ASP A 319 -18.26 -11.27 20.32
C ASP A 319 -16.72 -11.28 20.47
N ILE A 320 -16.13 -10.10 20.59
CA ILE A 320 -14.68 -9.89 20.69
C ILE A 320 -14.41 -9.19 22.01
N ALA A 321 -13.63 -9.85 22.87
CA ALA A 321 -13.20 -9.27 24.12
C ALA A 321 -12.28 -8.06 23.86
N PRO A 322 -12.30 -7.04 24.73
CA PRO A 322 -11.33 -5.96 24.64
C PRO A 322 -9.93 -6.52 24.89
N GLU A 323 -8.94 -5.99 24.18
CA GLU A 323 -7.56 -6.28 24.53
C GLU A 323 -7.22 -5.55 25.82
N VAL A 324 -7.01 -6.33 26.89
CA VAL A 324 -6.47 -5.81 28.13
C VAL A 324 -5.02 -5.48 27.83
N SER A 325 -4.70 -4.19 27.66
CA SER A 325 -3.31 -3.75 27.57
C SER A 325 -2.60 -4.20 28.85
N SER A 326 -1.80 -5.26 28.77
CA SER A 326 -0.70 -5.45 29.71
C SER A 326 0.14 -4.18 29.58
N GLY A 327 0.11 -3.33 30.61
CA GLY A 327 0.58 -1.96 30.52
C GLY A 327 1.93 -1.82 29.83
N ASP A 328 1.93 -1.04 28.75
CA ASP A 328 3.10 -0.34 28.19
C ASP A 328 2.95 1.15 28.56
#